data_AF-A0ABD5T9D4-F1
#
_entry.id   AF-A0ABD5T9D4-F1
#
_cell.length_a   1.000
_cell.length_b   1.000
_cell.length_c   1.000
_cell.angle_alpha   90.00
_cell.angle_beta   90.00
_cell.angle_gamma   90.00
#
_symmetry.space_group_name_H-M   'P 1'
#
loop_
_entity.id
_entity.type
_entity.pdbx_description
1 polymer ?
#
loop_
_entity_poly.entity_id
_entity_poly.type
_entity_poly.pdbx_seq_one_letter_code
_entity_poly.pdbx_strand_id
1 'polypeptide(L)' 'MAGADAAAGWLARRSRATQLILVGVVALLLGYQAIRLAGRDPGSELAYVGGALFLLGQLIGFTGLALLAYRLLTE' A
#
# COMPACT_ATOMS: atom_id res chain seq x y z
N MET A 1 21.43 0.57 0.56
CA MET A 1 21.15 -0.03 1.89
C MET A 1 20.88 1.05 2.93
N ALA A 2 21.82 1.96 3.23
CA ALA A 2 21.62 3.03 4.24
C ALA A 2 20.31 3.85 4.12
N GLY A 3 19.87 4.17 2.89
CA GLY A 3 18.60 4.89 2.66
C GLY A 3 17.33 4.08 2.96
N ALA A 4 17.35 2.76 2.69
CA ALA A 4 16.23 1.88 2.99
C ALA A 4 16.08 1.67 4.50
N ASP A 5 17.21 1.52 5.21
CA ASP A 5 17.24 1.38 6.66
C ASP A 5 16.77 2.66 7.36
N ALA A 6 17.17 3.82 6.85
CA ALA A 6 16.70 5.11 7.34
C ALA A 6 15.19 5.30 7.12
N ALA A 7 14.66 4.91 5.95
CA ALA A 7 13.24 4.97 5.64
C ALA A 7 12.42 4.01 6.52
N ALA A 8 12.91 2.78 6.73
CA ALA A 8 12.28 1.80 7.62
C ALA A 8 12.27 2.31 9.07
N GLY A 9 13.39 2.85 9.56
CA GLY A 9 13.49 3.44 10.89
C GLY A 9 12.57 4.65 11.06
N TRP A 10 12.41 5.49 10.03
CA TRP A 10 11.45 6.60 10.03
C TRP A 10 10.00 6.10 10.09
N LEU A 11 9.66 5.09 9.28
CA LEU A 11 8.31 4.52 9.21
C LEU A 11 7.93 3.84 10.53
N ALA A 12 8.87 3.13 11.16
CA ALA A 12 8.67 2.47 12.45
C ALA A 12 8.26 3.44 13.58
N ARG A 13 8.65 4.71 13.47
CA ARG A 13 8.28 5.77 14.44
C ARG A 13 6.93 6.43 14.16
N ARG A 14 6.23 6.04 13.09
CA ARG A 14 4.91 6.60 12.73
C ARG A 14 3.77 5.84 13.40
N SER A 15 2.61 6.47 13.47
CA SER A 15 1.40 5.83 13.97
C SER A 15 1.02 4.62 13.11
N ARG A 16 0.36 3.62 13.69
CA ARG A 16 -0.14 2.45 12.95
C ARG A 16 -1.03 2.85 11.77
N ALA A 17 -1.89 3.84 11.95
CA ALA A 17 -2.75 4.36 10.87
C ALA A 17 -1.91 4.92 9.72
N THR A 18 -0.89 5.75 10.02
CA THR A 18 0.04 6.28 9.01
C THR A 18 0.81 5.16 8.31
N GLN A 19 1.28 4.15 9.05
CA GLN A 19 1.97 3.00 8.46
C GLN A 19 1.08 2.25 7.47
N LEU A 20 -0.16 1.94 7.86
CA LEU A 20 -1.14 1.28 6.99
C LEU A 20 -1.45 2.11 5.75
N ILE A 21 -1.68 3.41 5.90
CA ILE A 21 -1.96 4.30 4.76
C ILE A 21 -0.77 4.29 3.79
N LEU A 22 0.46 4.47 4.28
CA LEU A 22 1.64 4.54 3.41
C LEU A 22 1.94 3.19 2.74
N VAL A 23 1.88 2.08 3.48
CA VAL A 23 2.08 0.73 2.92
C VAL A 23 1.00 0.41 1.89
N GLY A 24 -0.26 0.74 2.19
CA GLY A 24 -1.38 0.59 1.27
C GLY A 24 -1.18 1.39 -0.02
N VAL A 25 -0.78 2.65 0.08
CA VAL A 25 -0.47 3.50 -1.09
C VAL A 25 0.68 2.94 -1.92
N VAL A 26 1.75 2.47 -1.28
CA VAL A 26 2.87 1.85 -2.02
C VAL A 26 2.42 0.59 -2.76
N ALA A 27 1.65 -0.30 -2.10
CA ALA A 27 1.11 -1.49 -2.73
C ALA A 27 0.16 -1.14 -3.90
N LEU A 28 -0.67 -0.10 -3.75
CA LEU A 28 -1.52 0.42 -4.84
C LEU A 28 -0.71 0.86 -6.05
N LEU A 29 0.32 1.67 -5.82
CA LEU A 29 1.15 2.19 -6.90
C LEU A 29 1.90 1.06 -7.60
N LEU A 30 2.48 0.12 -6.85
CA LEU A 30 3.16 -1.04 -7.41
C LEU A 30 2.21 -1.96 -8.18
N GLY A 31 1.02 -2.22 -7.63
CA GLY A 31 -0.02 -3.01 -8.29
C GLY A 31 -0.48 -2.37 -9.60
N TYR A 32 -0.73 -1.06 -9.58
CA TYR A 32 -1.07 -0.30 -10.78
C TYR A 32 0.04 -0.36 -11.83
N GLN A 33 1.31 -0.19 -11.44
CA GLN A 33 2.43 -0.29 -12.38
C GLN A 33 2.56 -1.70 -12.96
N ALA A 34 2.38 -2.75 -12.16
CA ALA A 34 2.40 -4.13 -12.64
C ALA A 34 1.27 -4.40 -13.66
N ILE A 35 0.04 -3.95 -13.39
CA ILE A 35 -1.08 -4.04 -14.35
C ILE A 35 -0.77 -3.26 -15.62
N ARG A 36 -0.24 -2.04 -15.49
CA ARG A 36 0.14 -1.20 -16.63
C ARG A 36 1.23 -1.84 -17.49
N LEU A 37 2.22 -2.49 -16.86
CA LEU A 37 3.30 -3.20 -17.55
C LEU A 37 2.81 -4.47 -18.23
N ALA A 38 1.86 -5.20 -17.63
CA ALA A 38 1.21 -6.35 -18.26
C ALA A 38 0.47 -5.97 -19.55
N GLY A 39 -0.01 -4.72 -19.66
CA GLY A 39 -0.39 -4.10 -20.92
C GLY A 39 -1.49 -4.85 -21.67
N ARG A 40 -1.16 -5.39 -22.86
CA ARG A 40 -2.09 -6.06 -23.79
C ARG A 40 -2.37 -7.53 -23.49
N ASP A 41 -1.73 -8.11 -22.49
CA ASP A 41 -2.00 -9.48 -22.06
C ASP A 41 -2.60 -9.51 -20.64
N PRO A 42 -3.94 -9.35 -20.53
CA PRO A 42 -4.63 -9.41 -19.25
C PRO A 42 -4.62 -10.81 -18.62
N GLY A 43 -4.26 -11.86 -19.37
CA GLY A 43 -4.14 -13.23 -18.86
C GLY A 43 -2.76 -13.53 -18.26
N SER A 44 -1.80 -12.60 -18.36
CA SER A 44 -0.47 -12.80 -17.81
C SER A 44 -0.47 -12.85 -16.27
N GLU A 45 0.41 -13.68 -15.70
CA GLU A 45 0.60 -13.77 -14.24
C GLU A 45 0.90 -12.38 -13.62
N LEU A 46 1.61 -11.52 -14.34
CA LEU A 46 1.92 -10.16 -13.90
C LEU A 46 0.66 -9.31 -13.73
N ALA A 47 -0.34 -9.44 -14.62
CA ALA A 47 -1.62 -8.75 -14.48
C ALA A 47 -2.37 -9.21 -13.23
N TYR A 48 -2.37 -10.53 -12.97
CA TYR A 48 -3.01 -11.10 -11.76
C TYR A 48 -2.31 -10.66 -10.48
N VAL A 49 -0.98 -10.73 -10.42
CA VAL A 49 -0.20 -10.28 -9.25
C VAL A 49 -0.38 -8.79 -9.04
N GLY A 50 -0.36 -7.99 -10.11
CA GLY A 50 -0.62 -6.55 -10.05
C GLY A 50 -2.01 -6.22 -9.52
N GLY A 51 -3.04 -6.92 -10.02
CA GLY A 51 -4.42 -6.81 -9.55
C GLY A 51 -4.58 -7.18 -8.08
N ALA A 52 -4.00 -8.31 -7.66
CA ALA A 52 -4.02 -8.75 -6.27
C ALA A 52 -3.32 -7.74 -5.35
N LEU A 53 -2.16 -7.22 -5.74
CA LEU A 53 -1.42 -6.21 -4.99
C LEU A 53 -2.18 -4.89 -4.91
N PHE A 54 -2.87 -4.50 -5.98
CA PHE A 54 -3.72 -3.31 -6.00
C PHE A 54 -4.89 -3.45 -5.02
N LEU A 55 -5.61 -4.58 -5.03
CA LEU A 55 -6.70 -4.85 -4.09
C LEU A 55 -6.22 -4.90 -2.64
N LEU A 56 -5.08 -5.55 -2.39
CA LEU A 56 -4.47 -5.60 -1.07
C LEU A 56 -4.09 -4.18 -0.59
N GLY A 57 -3.51 -3.37 -1.47
CA GLY A 57 -3.18 -1.98 -1.18
C GLY A 57 -4.41 -1.14 -0.82
N GLN A 58 -5.54 -1.32 -1.52
CA GLN A 58 -6.80 -0.67 -1.16
C GLN A 58 -7.25 -1.08 0.25
N LEU A 59 -7.27 -2.39 0.53
CA LEU A 59 -7.73 -2.91 1.81
C LEU A 59 -6.89 -2.36 2.98
N ILE A 60 -5.56 -2.38 2.84
CA ILE A 60 -4.64 -1.87 3.85
C ILE A 60 -4.81 -0.35 4.01
N GLY A 61 -4.89 0.39 2.90
CA GLY A 61 -5.06 1.84 2.90
C GLY A 61 -6.36 2.27 3.57
N PHE A 62 -7.48 1.65 3.20
CA PHE A 62 -8.78 1.92 3.84
C PHE A 62 -8.82 1.52 5.31
N THR A 63 -8.16 0.43 5.69
CA THR A 63 -8.03 0.05 7.12
C THR A 63 -7.28 1.14 7.89
N GLY A 64 -6.21 1.70 7.31
CA GLY A 64 -5.48 2.81 7.91
C GLY A 64 -6.32 4.08 8.04
N LEU A 65 -7.11 4.42 7.02
CA LEU A 65 -8.04 5.55 7.05
C LEU A 65 -9.17 5.35 8.07
N ALA A 66 -9.74 4.15 8.15
CA ALA A 66 -10.77 3.81 9.11
C ALA A 66 -10.23 3.90 10.54
N LEU A 67 -9.03 3.39 10.79
CA LEU A 67 -8.36 3.52 12.08
C LEU A 67 -8.10 4.99 12.44
N LEU A 68 -7.64 5.80 11.48
CA LEU A 68 -7.44 7.24 11.69
C LEU A 68 -8.77 7.93 12.04
N ALA A 69 -9.82 7.68 11.26
CA ALA A 69 -11.14 8.26 11.50
C ALA A 69 -11.71 7.85 12.85
N TYR A 70 -11.61 6.56 13.21
CA TYR A 70 -12.02 6.07 14.51
C TYR A 70 -11.34 6.84 15.63
N ARG A 71 -10.00 7.00 15.57
CA ARG A 71 -9.26 7.75 16.58
C ARG A 71 -9.70 9.20 16.68
N LEU A 72 -9.90 9.89 15.55
CA LEU A 72 -10.36 11.28 15.53
C LEU A 72 -11.80 11.47 16.08
N LEU A 73 -12.60 10.41 16.09
CA LEU A 73 -13.98 10.45 16.59
C LEU A 73 -14.08 10.04 18.07
N THR A 74 -13.11 9.27 18.59
CA THR A 74 -13.14 8.74 19.96
C THR A 74 -12.10 9.36 20.90
N GLU A 75 -11.01 9.91 20.36
CA GLU A 75 -9.96 10.65 21.09
C GLU A 75 -10.14 12.16 20.84
#